data_AF-A0A1L3PZX2-F1
#
_entry.id   AF-A0A1L3PZX2-F1
#
_cell.length_a   1.000
_cell.length_b   1.000
_cell.length_c   1.000
_cell.angle_alpha   90.00
_cell.angle_beta   90.00
_cell.angle_gamma   90.00
#
_symmetry.space_group_name_H-M   'P 1'
#
loop_
_entity.id
_entity.type
_entity.pdbx_description
1 polymer ?
#
loop_
_entity_poly.entity_id
_entity_poly.type
_entity_poly.pdbx_seq_one_letter_code
_entity_poly.pdbx_strand_id
1 'polypeptide(L)'
;MEEIDLYLNKINDCTITPSDIDLVIKMLKEDTKKGRIKATKEDIQWFEIYKFGLEEMELEKSGESKMQVGDWRQDLDYSKARFFVDEMDELGLIENVSWHTQGVVIFDIKNIDVYRIHLFKKIKNALCELYSL
;
A
#
# COMPACT_ATOMS: atom_id res chain seq x y z
N MET A 1 10.94 18.18 5.41
CA MET A 1 9.57 18.61 5.75
C MET A 1 8.80 18.85 4.45
N GLU A 2 9.30 19.71 3.55
CA GLU A 2 8.66 19.94 2.23
C GLU A 2 8.35 18.66 1.43
N GLU A 3 9.22 17.65 1.45
CA GLU A 3 9.01 16.41 0.69
C GLU A 3 7.92 15.49 1.29
N ILE A 4 7.77 15.44 2.62
CA ILE A 4 6.66 14.69 3.23
C ILE A 4 5.33 15.44 3.04
N ASP A 5 5.34 16.77 3.13
CA ASP A 5 4.16 17.58 2.90
C ASP A 5 3.59 17.37 1.50
N LEU A 6 4.46 17.19 0.49
CA LEU A 6 4.06 16.81 -0.87
C LEU A 6 3.23 15.51 -0.87
N TYR A 7 3.73 14.43 -0.27
CA TYR A 7 3.02 13.14 -0.26
C TYR A 7 1.76 13.18 0.60
N LEU A 8 1.77 13.87 1.73
CA LEU A 8 0.57 14.06 2.55
C LEU A 8 -0.52 14.83 1.80
N ASN A 9 -0.14 15.85 1.01
CA ASN A 9 -1.08 16.56 0.15
C ASN A 9 -1.64 15.64 -0.95
N LYS A 10 -0.80 14.86 -1.65
CA LYS A 10 -1.28 13.87 -2.63
C LYS A 10 -2.25 12.85 -2.02
N ILE A 11 -2.01 12.42 -0.78
CA ILE A 11 -2.92 11.51 -0.07
C ILE A 11 -4.24 12.21 0.27
N ASN A 12 -4.21 13.45 0.77
CA ASN A 12 -5.41 14.22 1.06
C ASN A 12 -6.24 14.49 -0.22
N ASP A 13 -5.58 14.75 -1.34
CA ASP A 13 -6.20 14.99 -2.64
C ASP A 13 -6.62 13.70 -3.38
N CYS A 14 -6.39 12.54 -2.78
CA CYS A 14 -6.66 11.23 -3.38
C CYS A 14 -5.92 10.96 -4.72
N THR A 15 -4.67 11.43 -4.83
CA THR A 15 -3.84 11.34 -6.06
C THR A 15 -2.52 10.56 -5.92
N ILE A 16 -2.28 9.89 -4.78
CA ILE A 16 -1.07 9.06 -4.63
C ILE A 16 -1.14 7.80 -5.50
N THR A 17 -0.01 7.42 -6.10
CA THR A 17 0.15 6.30 -7.04
C THR A 17 1.14 5.25 -6.50
N PRO A 18 1.19 4.04 -7.06
CA PRO A 18 2.22 3.05 -6.69
C PRO A 18 3.66 3.58 -6.83
N SER A 19 3.93 4.35 -7.89
CA SER A 19 5.25 4.96 -8.11
C SER A 19 5.61 6.01 -7.05
N ASP A 20 4.62 6.72 -6.51
CA ASP A 20 4.87 7.63 -5.38
C ASP A 20 5.28 6.87 -4.13
N ILE A 21 4.75 5.67 -3.91
CA ILE A 21 5.14 4.83 -2.77
C ILE A 21 6.61 4.40 -2.88
N ASP A 22 7.10 4.10 -4.08
CA ASP A 22 8.53 3.84 -4.28
C ASP A 22 9.41 5.04 -3.87
N LEU A 23 8.95 6.26 -4.15
CA LEU A 23 9.63 7.49 -3.75
C LEU A 23 9.52 7.72 -2.23
N VAL A 24 8.36 7.46 -1.64
CA VAL A 24 8.17 7.48 -0.18
C VAL A 24 9.14 6.51 0.50
N ILE A 25 9.24 5.27 0.03
CA ILE A 25 10.19 4.28 0.59
C ILE A 25 11.64 4.78 0.51
N LYS A 26 12.04 5.40 -0.62
CA LYS A 26 13.37 6.01 -0.75
C LYS A 26 13.57 7.14 0.26
N MET A 27 12.60 8.05 0.37
CA MET A 27 12.59 9.15 1.34
C MET A 27 12.73 8.63 2.77
N LEU A 28 11.94 7.62 3.17
CA LEU A 28 12.00 7.02 4.51
C LEU A 28 13.38 6.43 4.81
N LYS A 29 13.98 5.71 3.86
CA LYS A 29 15.33 5.15 3.99
C LYS A 29 16.38 6.25 4.15
N GLU A 30 16.26 7.33 3.40
CA GLU A 30 17.18 8.47 3.51
C GLU A 30 17.02 9.25 4.80
N ASP A 31 15.78 9.56 5.21
CA ASP A 31 15.51 10.31 6.43
C ASP A 31 15.89 9.50 7.67
N THR A 32 15.77 8.17 7.62
CA THR A 32 16.31 7.28 8.66
C THR A 32 17.83 7.34 8.72
N LYS A 33 18.52 7.28 7.57
CA LYS A 33 19.99 7.43 7.52
C LYS A 33 20.46 8.79 8.04
N LYS A 34 19.68 9.84 7.80
CA LYS A 34 19.93 11.21 8.29
C LYS A 34 19.51 11.41 9.75
N GLY A 35 18.92 10.38 10.40
CA GLY A 35 18.47 10.44 11.80
C GLY A 35 17.25 11.32 12.03
N ARG A 36 16.49 11.67 10.98
CA ARG A 36 15.29 12.53 11.06
C ARG A 36 14.07 11.75 11.55
N ILE A 37 13.98 10.48 11.20
CA ILE A 37 12.96 9.53 11.65
C ILE A 37 13.63 8.23 12.08
N LYS A 38 12.85 7.35 12.71
CA LYS A 38 13.29 6.00 13.11
C LYS A 38 12.48 4.92 12.40
N ALA A 39 12.44 4.94 11.07
CA ALA A 39 11.75 3.89 10.33
C ALA A 39 12.53 2.57 10.43
N THR A 40 11.83 1.51 10.79
CA THR A 40 12.32 0.14 10.86
C THR A 40 12.16 -0.55 9.51
N LYS A 41 12.72 -1.76 9.39
CA LYS A 41 12.48 -2.62 8.22
C LYS A 41 10.99 -2.94 8.07
N GLU A 42 10.28 -3.16 9.19
CA GLU A 42 8.86 -3.50 9.17
C GLU A 42 8.00 -2.35 8.64
N ASP A 43 8.35 -1.11 8.99
CA ASP A 43 7.67 0.07 8.44
C ASP A 43 7.79 0.12 6.92
N ILE A 44 9.00 -0.10 6.39
CA ILE A 44 9.24 -0.15 4.94
C ILE A 44 8.42 -1.26 4.27
N GLN A 45 8.36 -2.45 4.88
CA GLN A 45 7.56 -3.55 4.35
C GLN A 45 6.06 -3.21 4.32
N TRP A 46 5.55 -2.45 5.28
CA TRP A 46 4.16 -1.98 5.22
C TRP A 46 3.90 -1.05 4.05
N PHE A 47 4.85 -0.17 3.69
CA PHE A 47 4.71 0.64 2.47
C PHE A 47 4.73 -0.22 1.20
N GLU A 48 5.50 -1.32 1.17
CA GLU A 48 5.43 -2.29 0.06
C GLU A 48 4.03 -2.94 -0.04
N ILE A 49 3.39 -3.23 1.10
CA ILE A 49 2.00 -3.72 1.14
C ILE A 49 0.99 -2.64 0.73
N TYR A 50 1.23 -1.37 1.05
CA TYR A 50 0.35 -0.29 0.59
C TYR A 50 0.47 -0.05 -0.91
N LYS A 51 1.69 -0.15 -1.46
CA LYS A 51 1.92 -0.16 -2.90
C LYS A 51 1.11 -1.30 -3.55
N PHE A 52 1.13 -2.49 -2.94
CA PHE A 52 0.32 -3.61 -3.39
C PHE A 52 -1.16 -3.28 -3.49
N GLY A 53 -1.76 -2.69 -2.45
CA GLY A 53 -3.16 -2.28 -2.51
C GLY A 53 -3.46 -1.26 -3.61
N LEU A 54 -2.52 -0.35 -3.90
CA LEU A 54 -2.69 0.62 -4.98
C LEU A 54 -2.62 -0.04 -6.37
N GLU A 55 -1.72 -1.00 -6.56
CA GLU A 55 -1.58 -1.73 -7.82
C GLU A 55 -2.81 -2.61 -8.10
N GLU A 56 -3.38 -3.28 -7.08
CA GLU A 56 -4.66 -3.99 -7.21
C GLU A 56 -5.80 -3.05 -7.61
N MET A 57 -5.85 -1.84 -7.03
CA MET A 57 -6.83 -0.82 -7.40
C MET A 57 -6.66 -0.32 -8.84
N GLU A 58 -5.43 -0.16 -9.33
CA GLU A 58 -5.16 0.22 -10.72
C GLU A 58 -5.56 -0.88 -11.71
N LEU A 59 -5.31 -2.14 -11.36
CA LEU A 59 -5.72 -3.30 -12.16
C LEU A 59 -7.24 -3.45 -12.26
N GLU A 60 -7.94 -3.24 -11.14
CA GLU A 60 -9.41 -3.25 -11.15
C GLU A 60 -9.96 -2.16 -12.07
N LYS A 61 -9.32 -0.97 -12.13
CA LYS A 61 -9.72 0.11 -13.04
C LYS A 61 -9.41 -0.18 -14.50
N SER A 62 -8.29 -0.84 -14.80
CA SER A 62 -7.90 -1.15 -16.18
C SER A 62 -8.74 -2.29 -16.76
N GLY A 63 -9.33 -3.13 -15.91
CA GLY A 63 -10.04 -4.35 -16.33
C GLY A 63 -9.10 -5.42 -16.90
N GLU A 64 -7.79 -5.26 -16.69
CA GLU A 64 -6.79 -6.23 -17.11
C GLU A 64 -6.87 -7.49 -16.24
N SER A 65 -6.49 -8.63 -16.82
CA SER A 65 -6.49 -9.89 -16.08
C SER A 65 -5.46 -9.86 -14.95
N LYS A 66 -5.92 -10.10 -13.72
CA LYS A 66 -5.08 -10.21 -12.51
C LYS A 66 -3.98 -11.28 -12.62
N MET A 67 -4.09 -12.20 -13.57
CA MET A 67 -3.12 -13.26 -13.87
C MET A 67 -2.00 -12.87 -14.87
N GLN A 68 -2.08 -11.73 -15.56
CA GLN A 68 -1.10 -11.36 -16.60
C GLN A 68 0.02 -10.42 -16.13
N VAL A 69 -0.10 -9.84 -14.93
CA VAL A 69 0.87 -8.85 -14.47
C VAL A 69 2.03 -9.53 -13.77
N GLY A 70 3.23 -9.33 -14.33
CA GLY A 70 4.51 -9.84 -13.82
C GLY A 70 4.58 -9.68 -12.31
N ASP A 71 4.74 -10.80 -11.63
CA ASP A 71 4.24 -11.05 -10.28
C ASP A 71 5.05 -10.32 -9.21
N TRP A 72 4.88 -9.00 -9.14
CA TRP A 72 5.45 -8.09 -8.13
C TRP A 72 5.01 -8.45 -6.70
N ARG A 73 4.05 -9.39 -6.57
CA ARG A 73 3.63 -10.03 -5.32
C ARG A 73 4.68 -11.01 -4.76
N GLN A 74 5.67 -11.43 -5.55
CA GLN A 74 6.69 -12.41 -5.12
C GLN A 74 7.68 -11.85 -4.09
N ASP A 75 7.88 -10.54 -4.06
CA ASP A 75 8.80 -9.88 -3.13
C ASP A 75 8.10 -9.41 -1.83
N LEU A 76 6.78 -9.61 -1.72
CA LEU A 76 6.01 -9.16 -0.57
C LEU A 76 6.19 -10.08 0.64
N ASP A 77 6.18 -9.48 1.83
CA ASP A 77 6.06 -10.22 3.07
C ASP A 77 4.66 -10.87 3.15
N TYR A 78 4.61 -12.18 2.90
CA TYR A 78 3.38 -12.97 2.88
C TYR A 78 2.52 -12.76 4.14
N SER A 79 3.13 -12.66 5.32
CA SER A 79 2.40 -12.50 6.58
C SER A 79 1.67 -11.15 6.65
N LYS A 80 2.31 -10.09 6.15
CA LYS A 80 1.70 -8.74 6.11
C LYS A 80 0.69 -8.61 4.98
N ALA A 81 0.96 -9.21 3.82
CA ALA A 81 -0.02 -9.29 2.74
C ALA A 81 -1.29 -10.01 3.21
N ARG A 82 -1.12 -11.12 3.93
CA ARG A 82 -2.22 -11.87 4.53
C ARG A 82 -3.01 -11.02 5.52
N PHE A 83 -2.32 -10.37 6.46
CA PHE A 83 -2.95 -9.48 7.44
C PHE A 83 -3.75 -8.35 6.76
N PHE A 84 -3.16 -7.71 5.75
CA PHE A 84 -3.80 -6.63 5.00
C PHE A 84 -5.05 -7.09 4.28
N VAL A 85 -5.00 -8.24 3.59
CA VAL A 85 -6.15 -8.78 2.87
C VAL A 85 -7.24 -9.25 3.82
N ASP A 86 -6.88 -9.96 4.90
CA ASP A 86 -7.86 -10.43 5.88
C ASP A 86 -8.58 -9.24 6.54
N GLU A 87 -7.86 -8.17 6.88
CA GLU A 87 -8.48 -6.93 7.40
C GLU A 87 -9.43 -6.29 6.37
N MET A 88 -9.04 -6.23 5.10
CA MET A 88 -9.89 -5.68 4.03
C MET A 88 -11.17 -6.50 3.82
N ASP A 89 -11.08 -7.83 3.95
CA ASP A 89 -12.22 -8.74 3.84
C ASP A 89 -13.16 -8.60 5.05
N GLU A 90 -12.60 -8.55 6.26
CA GLU A 90 -13.35 -8.31 7.51
C GLU A 90 -14.10 -6.97 7.50
N LEU A 91 -13.49 -5.93 6.93
CA LEU A 91 -14.12 -4.63 6.74
C LEU A 91 -15.13 -4.61 5.57
N GLY A 92 -15.26 -5.71 4.83
CA GLY A 92 -16.14 -5.84 3.69
C GLY A 92 -15.76 -4.95 2.51
N LEU A 93 -14.49 -4.58 2.39
CA LEU A 93 -13.96 -3.75 1.30
C LEU A 93 -13.64 -4.57 0.06
N ILE A 94 -13.34 -5.86 0.25
CA ILE A 94 -13.07 -6.83 -0.81
C ILE A 94 -14.00 -8.04 -0.68
N GLU A 95 -13.99 -8.91 -1.70
CA GLU A 95 -14.63 -10.23 -1.69
C GLU A 95 -13.88 -11.23 -2.57
N ASN A 96 -14.38 -12.47 -2.62
CA ASN A 96 -13.85 -13.54 -3.46
C ASN A 96 -12.35 -13.81 -3.22
N VAL A 97 -11.90 -13.65 -1.97
CA VAL A 97 -10.49 -13.82 -1.60
C VAL A 97 -10.04 -15.26 -1.82
N SER A 98 -9.02 -15.43 -2.66
CA SER A 98 -8.41 -16.71 -2.98
C SER A 98 -6.89 -16.62 -2.86
N TRP A 99 -6.32 -17.55 -2.08
CA TRP A 99 -4.89 -17.67 -1.88
C TRP A 99 -4.35 -18.87 -2.66
N HIS A 100 -3.39 -18.63 -3.54
CA HIS A 100 -2.73 -19.65 -4.32
C HIS A 100 -1.42 -20.11 -3.66
N THR A 101 -1.02 -21.36 -3.93
CA THR A 101 0.16 -22.02 -3.34
C THR A 101 1.50 -21.32 -3.60
N GLN A 102 1.53 -20.32 -4.49
CA GLN A 102 2.69 -19.50 -4.80
C GLN A 102 2.75 -18.19 -4.00
N GLY A 103 1.87 -18.00 -3.01
CA GLY A 103 1.79 -16.76 -2.24
C GLY A 103 1.03 -15.63 -2.95
N VAL A 104 0.47 -15.92 -4.13
CA VAL A 104 -0.38 -15.01 -4.89
C VAL A 104 -1.77 -14.98 -4.27
N VAL A 105 -2.29 -13.77 -4.05
CA VAL A 105 -3.66 -13.54 -3.62
C VAL A 105 -4.45 -12.88 -4.73
N ILE A 106 -5.71 -13.30 -4.89
CA ILE A 106 -6.68 -12.69 -5.80
C ILE A 106 -7.91 -12.34 -4.96
N PHE A 107 -8.44 -11.15 -5.14
CA PHE A 107 -9.69 -10.69 -4.54
C PHE A 107 -10.33 -9.64 -5.44
N ASP A 108 -11.63 -9.41 -5.29
CA ASP A 108 -12.36 -8.37 -6.00
C ASP A 108 -12.64 -7.19 -5.06
N ILE A 109 -12.53 -5.96 -5.57
CA ILE A 109 -12.80 -4.75 -4.79
C ILE A 109 -14.28 -4.40 -4.94
N LYS A 110 -15.06 -4.48 -3.84
CA LYS A 110 -16.52 -4.23 -3.90
C LYS A 110 -16.87 -2.78 -4.27
N ASN A 111 -16.17 -1.84 -3.65
CA ASN A 111 -16.36 -0.41 -3.90
C ASN A 111 -14.99 0.28 -3.90
N ILE A 112 -14.58 0.69 -5.08
CA ILE A 112 -13.25 1.26 -5.30
C ILE A 112 -13.02 2.58 -4.56
N ASP A 113 -14.06 3.40 -4.41
CA ASP A 113 -13.93 4.68 -3.72
C ASP A 113 -13.75 4.48 -2.21
N VAL A 114 -14.49 3.54 -1.62
CA VAL A 114 -14.38 3.21 -0.19
C VAL A 114 -13.04 2.51 0.11
N TYR A 115 -12.65 1.55 -0.74
CA TYR A 115 -11.34 0.89 -0.66
C TYR A 115 -10.21 1.92 -0.73
N ARG A 116 -10.26 2.84 -1.70
CA ARG A 116 -9.28 3.92 -1.87
C ARG A 116 -9.18 4.78 -0.62
N ILE A 117 -10.31 5.29 -0.10
CA ILE A 117 -10.31 6.14 1.10
C ILE A 117 -9.67 5.42 2.28
N HIS A 118 -9.99 4.14 2.47
CA HIS A 118 -9.41 3.34 3.54
C HIS A 118 -7.90 3.20 3.39
N LEU A 119 -7.43 2.75 2.22
CA LEU A 119 -6.01 2.57 1.94
C LEU A 119 -5.21 3.88 2.12
N PHE A 120 -5.75 4.98 1.62
CA PHE A 120 -5.11 6.30 1.70
C PHE A 120 -5.00 6.77 3.16
N LYS A 121 -6.02 6.49 3.98
CA LYS A 121 -5.96 6.74 5.41
C LYS A 121 -4.87 5.92 6.10
N LYS A 122 -4.68 4.65 5.74
CA LYS A 122 -3.60 3.82 6.31
C LYS A 122 -2.21 4.38 5.97
N ILE A 123 -1.99 4.74 4.70
CA ILE A 123 -0.74 5.35 4.24
C ILE A 123 -0.47 6.66 4.99
N LYS A 124 -1.50 7.52 5.12
CA LYS A 124 -1.41 8.77 5.87
C LYS A 124 -1.02 8.54 7.32
N ASN A 125 -1.71 7.64 8.01
CA ASN A 125 -1.47 7.36 9.42
C ASN A 125 -0.04 6.83 9.63
N ALA A 126 0.43 5.91 8.79
CA ALA A 126 1.79 5.39 8.87
C ALA A 126 2.85 6.49 8.68
N LEU A 127 2.63 7.41 7.73
CA LEU A 127 3.52 8.57 7.54
C LEU A 127 3.48 9.53 8.75
N CYS A 128 2.30 9.86 9.25
CA CYS A 128 2.13 10.73 10.41
C CYS A 128 2.81 10.14 11.65
N GLU A 129 2.67 8.84 11.90
CA GLU A 129 3.32 8.16 13.03
C GLU A 129 4.85 8.24 12.94
N LEU A 130 5.43 7.96 11.77
CA LEU A 130 6.87 8.00 11.55
C LEU A 130 7.48 9.40 11.74
N TYR A 131 6.72 10.45 11.40
CA TYR A 131 7.16 11.84 11.50
C TYR A 131 6.60 12.56 12.74
N SER A 132 5.83 11.87 13.59
CA SER A 132 5.18 12.42 14.78
C SER A 132 4.33 13.66 14.47
N LEU A 133 3.53 13.58 13.40
CA LEU A 133 2.62 14.63 12.90
C LEU A 133 1.17 14.41 13.34
#